data_AF-A0A3D1G023-F1
#
_entry.id   AF-A0A3D1G023-F1
#
_cell.length_a   1.000
_cell.length_b   1.000
_cell.length_c   1.000
_cell.angle_alpha   90.00
_cell.angle_beta   90.00
_cell.angle_gamma   90.00
#
_symmetry.space_group_name_H-M   'P 1'
#
loop_
_entity.id
_entity.type
_entity.pdbx_description
1 polymer ?
#
loop_
_entity_poly.entity_id
_entity_poly.type
_entity_poly.pdbx_seq_one_letter_code
_entity_poly.pdbx_strand_id
1 'polypeptide(L)'
;ADSEGRIEIARAFNKAIAAGEIGPVVLGRDHHDVSGTDSPYRETSNIYDGSSFTADMAIQNVIGDSFRGATWVSIHNGGGVGWGEVINGGFGMLLDGSDEAERKLENMLLYDVNNGIARRSWARNKEAIFAIEREMQRTPNLKVTVPKLVDKNVLNNLDF
;
A
#
# COMPACT_ATOMS: atom_id res chain seq x y z
N ALA A 1 -6.22 -9.44 -2.24
CA ALA A 1 -4.93 -10.04 -2.59
C ALA A 1 -3.79 -9.20 -2.01
N ASP A 2 -2.70 -9.85 -1.62
CA ASP A 2 -1.43 -9.22 -1.25
C ASP A 2 -0.64 -8.74 -2.48
N SER A 3 0.58 -8.24 -2.32
CA SER A 3 1.37 -7.66 -3.41
C SER A 3 1.59 -8.67 -4.55
N GLU A 4 2.02 -9.89 -4.21
CA GLU A 4 2.20 -11.00 -5.16
C GLU A 4 0.90 -11.32 -5.90
N GLY A 5 -0.19 -11.56 -5.16
CA GLY A 5 -1.46 -11.92 -5.78
C GLY A 5 -2.01 -10.83 -6.70
N ARG A 6 -1.88 -9.54 -6.32
CA ARG A 6 -2.32 -8.43 -7.18
C ARG A 6 -1.53 -8.39 -8.48
N ILE A 7 -0.21 -8.56 -8.40
CA ILE A 7 0.67 -8.53 -9.58
C ILE A 7 0.38 -9.72 -10.49
N GLU A 8 0.26 -10.95 -9.97
CA GLU A 8 0.01 -12.13 -10.81
C GLU A 8 -1.34 -12.07 -11.53
N ILE A 9 -2.39 -11.60 -10.83
CA ILE A 9 -3.72 -11.43 -11.44
C ILE A 9 -3.68 -10.35 -12.52
N ALA A 10 -3.01 -9.22 -12.26
CA ALA A 10 -2.86 -8.13 -13.21
C ALA A 10 -2.08 -8.56 -14.47
N ARG A 11 -0.99 -9.33 -14.30
CA ARG A 11 -0.27 -9.93 -15.44
C ARG A 11 -1.15 -10.89 -16.23
N ALA A 12 -1.94 -11.73 -15.56
CA ALA A 12 -2.83 -12.66 -16.24
C ALA A 12 -3.87 -11.92 -17.10
N PHE A 13 -4.46 -10.83 -16.58
CA PHE A 13 -5.33 -9.98 -17.39
C PHE A 13 -4.60 -9.35 -18.56
N ASN A 14 -3.42 -8.76 -18.35
CA ASN A 14 -2.66 -8.12 -19.44
C ASN A 14 -2.31 -9.12 -20.55
N LYS A 15 -1.90 -10.34 -20.20
CA LYS A 15 -1.60 -11.42 -21.16
C LYS A 15 -2.85 -11.86 -21.94
N ALA A 16 -3.99 -11.99 -21.27
CA ALA A 16 -5.25 -12.34 -21.94
C ALA A 16 -5.69 -11.25 -22.94
N ILE A 17 -5.45 -9.97 -22.62
CA ILE A 17 -5.71 -8.85 -23.54
C ILE A 17 -4.76 -8.91 -24.74
N ALA A 18 -3.46 -9.15 -24.50
CA ALA A 18 -2.46 -9.29 -25.55
C ALA A 18 -2.77 -10.45 -26.51
N ALA A 19 -3.33 -11.55 -25.98
CA ALA A 19 -3.78 -12.70 -26.75
C ALA A 19 -5.12 -12.47 -27.49
N GLY A 20 -5.80 -11.34 -27.26
CA GLY A 20 -7.10 -11.03 -27.86
C GLY A 20 -8.27 -11.83 -27.28
N GLU A 21 -8.09 -12.48 -26.11
CA GLU A 21 -9.11 -13.28 -25.45
C GLU A 21 -10.17 -12.40 -24.76
N ILE A 22 -9.75 -11.23 -24.27
CA ILE A 22 -10.61 -10.23 -23.62
C ILE A 22 -10.25 -8.81 -24.10
N GLY A 23 -11.14 -7.85 -23.88
CA GLY A 23 -10.86 -6.41 -24.11
C GLY A 23 -10.10 -5.75 -22.95
N PRO A 24 -9.69 -4.47 -23.10
CA PRO A 24 -8.96 -3.74 -22.08
C PRO A 24 -9.66 -3.73 -20.71
N VAL A 25 -8.86 -3.77 -19.64
CA VAL A 25 -9.34 -3.83 -18.25
C VAL A 25 -8.80 -2.66 -17.45
N VAL A 26 -9.65 -2.01 -16.66
CA VAL A 26 -9.21 -1.03 -15.67
C VAL A 26 -9.08 -1.72 -14.32
N LEU A 27 -7.86 -1.78 -13.79
CA LEU A 27 -7.62 -2.10 -12.39
C LEU A 27 -7.89 -0.90 -11.52
N GLY A 28 -8.48 -1.14 -10.35
CA GLY A 28 -8.65 -0.15 -9.31
C GLY A 28 -8.89 -0.83 -7.97
N ARG A 29 -9.20 -0.02 -6.96
CA ARG A 29 -9.59 -0.47 -5.62
C ARG A 29 -10.39 0.60 -4.91
N ASP A 30 -11.11 0.19 -3.86
CA ASP A 30 -11.58 1.14 -2.86
C ASP A 30 -10.38 1.76 -2.12
N HIS A 31 -10.59 2.88 -1.44
CA HIS A 31 -9.58 3.51 -0.62
C HIS A 31 -9.43 2.79 0.73
N HIS A 32 -10.36 1.92 1.11
CA HIS A 32 -10.21 1.00 2.23
C HIS A 32 -9.18 -0.10 1.93
N ASP A 33 -7.90 0.28 1.98
CA ASP A 33 -6.77 -0.58 1.66
C ASP A 33 -5.57 -0.32 2.59
N VAL A 34 -4.53 -1.14 2.46
CA VAL A 34 -3.36 -1.16 3.34
C VAL A 34 -2.60 0.17 3.38
N SER A 35 -2.46 0.86 2.26
CA SER A 35 -1.62 2.08 2.13
C SER A 35 -2.38 3.35 1.78
N GLY A 36 -3.53 3.21 1.12
CA GLY A 36 -4.23 4.36 0.55
C GLY A 36 -4.87 5.30 1.57
N THR A 37 -5.03 4.89 2.83
CA THR A 37 -5.85 5.65 3.78
C THR A 37 -5.22 5.76 5.17
N ASP A 38 -5.10 7.00 5.64
CA ASP A 38 -4.85 7.34 7.03
C ASP A 38 -6.17 7.73 7.70
N SER A 39 -6.58 6.96 8.72
CA SER A 39 -7.88 7.06 9.36
C SER A 39 -7.83 6.51 10.79
N PRO A 40 -7.68 7.38 11.81
CA PRO A 40 -7.52 6.94 13.19
C PRO A 40 -8.72 6.15 13.72
N TYR A 41 -9.90 6.32 13.12
CA TYR A 41 -11.13 5.64 13.53
C TYR A 41 -11.47 4.39 12.69
N ARG A 42 -10.66 4.06 11.67
CA ARG A 42 -10.91 2.90 10.82
C ARG A 42 -9.62 2.25 10.31
N GLU A 43 -9.07 2.67 9.17
CA GLU A 43 -7.96 1.99 8.50
C GLU A 43 -6.64 1.95 9.29
N THR A 44 -6.37 2.97 10.11
CA THR A 44 -5.16 3.07 10.95
C THR A 44 -5.49 3.03 12.44
N SER A 45 -6.70 2.56 12.81
CA SER A 45 -7.15 2.44 14.20
C SER A 45 -6.37 1.45 15.05
N ASN A 46 -5.63 0.53 14.41
CA ASN A 46 -4.76 -0.45 15.07
C ASN A 46 -3.28 -0.02 15.13
N ILE A 47 -3.01 1.27 14.95
CA ILE A 47 -1.67 1.88 15.01
C ILE A 47 -1.52 2.65 16.33
N TYR A 48 -0.59 2.19 17.18
CA TYR A 48 -0.48 2.63 18.58
C TYR A 48 0.85 3.31 18.93
N ASP A 49 1.66 3.67 17.93
CA ASP A 49 2.85 4.52 18.12
C ASP A 49 2.52 6.02 18.11
N GLY A 50 1.23 6.37 17.99
CA GLY A 50 0.73 7.74 17.89
C GLY A 50 0.61 8.25 16.46
N SER A 51 1.13 7.52 15.47
CA SER A 51 1.10 7.98 14.07
C SER A 51 -0.27 7.81 13.41
N SER A 52 -1.29 7.26 14.08
CA SER A 52 -2.62 7.08 13.49
C SER A 52 -3.28 8.39 13.06
N PHE A 53 -2.86 9.52 13.65
CA PHE A 53 -3.35 10.87 13.37
C PHE A 53 -2.59 11.61 12.24
N THR A 54 -1.54 11.01 11.69
CA THR A 54 -0.78 11.59 10.56
C THR A 54 -1.44 11.24 9.23
N ALA A 55 -1.14 11.98 8.17
CA ALA A 55 -1.62 11.70 6.80
C ALA A 55 -0.49 11.32 5.81
N ASP A 56 0.73 11.10 6.30
CA ASP A 56 1.91 10.88 5.46
C ASP A 56 1.78 9.66 4.56
N MET A 57 1.21 8.56 5.06
CA MET A 57 1.12 7.30 4.30
C MET A 57 0.22 7.47 3.08
N ALA A 58 -0.97 8.05 3.25
CA ALA A 58 -1.92 8.28 2.17
C ALA A 58 -1.37 9.26 1.12
N ILE A 59 -0.72 10.35 1.56
CA ILE A 59 -0.10 11.34 0.66
C ILE A 59 1.09 10.74 -0.09
N GLN A 60 1.96 9.98 0.59
CA GLN A 60 3.06 9.30 -0.08
C GLN A 60 2.55 8.25 -1.07
N ASN A 61 1.47 7.53 -0.75
CA ASN A 61 0.93 6.50 -1.63
C ASN A 61 0.48 7.09 -2.98
N VAL A 62 -0.39 8.11 -2.93
CA VAL A 62 -0.92 8.71 -4.16
C VAL A 62 0.19 9.34 -5.01
N ILE A 63 1.18 9.98 -4.37
CA ILE A 63 2.35 10.54 -5.05
C ILE A 63 3.16 9.41 -5.69
N GLY A 64 3.46 8.35 -4.96
CA GLY A 64 4.29 7.26 -5.45
C GLY A 64 3.63 6.42 -6.54
N ASP A 65 2.31 6.26 -6.52
CA ASP A 65 1.55 5.63 -7.61
C ASP A 65 1.60 6.47 -8.89
N SER A 66 1.53 7.80 -8.76
CA SER A 66 1.45 8.73 -9.89
C SER A 66 2.64 8.65 -10.85
N PHE A 67 3.82 8.29 -10.36
CA PHE A 67 5.04 8.14 -11.18
C PHE A 67 5.51 6.69 -11.32
N ARG A 68 4.68 5.71 -10.92
CA ARG A 68 4.97 4.27 -11.08
C ARG A 68 4.06 3.56 -12.08
N GLY A 69 3.13 4.28 -12.69
CA GLY A 69 2.38 3.78 -13.84
C GLY A 69 0.86 3.77 -13.68
N ALA A 70 0.31 4.33 -12.60
CA ALA A 70 -1.12 4.59 -12.53
C ALA A 70 -1.57 5.43 -13.74
N THR A 71 -2.73 5.10 -14.32
CA THR A 71 -3.33 5.91 -15.40
C THR A 71 -3.94 7.18 -14.82
N TRP A 72 -4.53 7.08 -13.64
CA TRP A 72 -4.89 8.23 -12.81
C TRP A 72 -4.74 7.89 -11.33
N VAL A 73 -4.66 8.94 -10.52
CA VAL A 73 -4.62 8.87 -9.06
C VAL A 73 -5.63 9.84 -8.47
N SER A 74 -6.09 9.57 -7.26
CA SER A 74 -7.03 10.42 -6.53
C SER A 74 -6.61 10.56 -5.07
N ILE A 75 -6.87 11.74 -4.49
CA ILE A 75 -6.69 12.02 -3.07
C ILE A 75 -7.92 12.77 -2.56
N HIS A 76 -8.55 12.25 -1.52
CA HIS A 76 -9.80 12.77 -0.97
C HIS A 76 -9.67 13.09 0.52
N ASN A 77 -10.57 13.96 0.99
CA ASN A 77 -10.76 14.28 2.41
C ASN A 77 -12.09 13.67 2.88
N GLY A 78 -12.02 12.79 3.87
CA GLY A 78 -13.17 12.31 4.63
C GLY A 78 -13.87 11.08 4.09
N GLY A 79 -13.23 10.30 3.21
CA GLY A 79 -13.81 9.04 2.76
C GLY A 79 -14.03 8.07 3.93
N GLY A 80 -15.26 7.60 4.07
CA GLY A 80 -15.62 6.60 5.07
C GLY A 80 -16.16 7.16 6.38
N VAL A 81 -15.30 7.77 7.20
CA VAL A 81 -15.68 8.22 8.57
C VAL A 81 -16.00 9.72 8.66
N GLY A 82 -15.91 10.47 7.56
CA GLY A 82 -16.40 11.85 7.46
C GLY A 82 -15.32 12.91 7.27
N TRP A 83 -15.76 14.08 6.83
CA TRP A 83 -14.91 15.22 6.50
C TRP A 83 -13.99 15.64 7.64
N GLY A 84 -12.69 15.80 7.36
CA GLY A 84 -11.68 16.23 8.33
C GLY A 84 -11.08 15.10 9.17
N GLU A 85 -11.68 13.91 9.15
CA GLU A 85 -11.25 12.78 9.97
C GLU A 85 -10.32 11.81 9.23
N VAL A 86 -10.21 11.92 7.90
CA VAL A 86 -9.50 10.98 7.03
C VAL A 86 -8.86 11.65 5.83
N ILE A 87 -7.67 11.18 5.47
CA ILE A 87 -7.08 11.40 4.15
C ILE A 87 -6.96 10.05 3.45
N ASN A 88 -7.60 9.92 2.28
CA ASN A 88 -7.74 8.65 1.58
C ASN A 88 -7.54 8.78 0.07
N GLY A 89 -6.67 7.95 -0.51
CA GLY A 89 -6.29 7.95 -1.91
C GLY A 89 -6.46 6.61 -2.62
N GLY A 90 -6.51 6.70 -3.94
CA GLY A 90 -6.71 5.56 -4.82
C GLY A 90 -6.07 5.78 -6.19
N PHE A 91 -6.20 4.76 -7.03
CA PHE A 91 -5.68 4.76 -8.39
C PHE A 91 -6.66 4.08 -9.34
N GLY A 92 -6.50 4.35 -10.62
CA GLY A 92 -6.93 3.45 -11.68
C GLY A 92 -5.80 3.23 -12.67
N MET A 93 -5.70 2.00 -13.18
CA MET A 93 -4.69 1.59 -14.14
C MET A 93 -5.34 0.83 -15.28
N LEU A 94 -5.18 1.36 -16.49
CA LEU A 94 -5.56 0.67 -17.71
C LEU A 94 -4.52 -0.41 -18.05
N LEU A 95 -5.00 -1.63 -18.20
CA LEU A 95 -4.30 -2.72 -18.87
C LEU A 95 -4.82 -2.78 -20.30
N ASP A 96 -3.90 -2.69 -21.25
CA ASP A 96 -4.18 -2.69 -22.69
C ASP A 96 -3.47 -3.82 -23.44
N GLY A 97 -2.82 -4.74 -22.72
CA GLY A 97 -2.06 -5.86 -23.29
C GLY A 97 -0.64 -5.51 -23.71
N SER A 98 -0.19 -4.26 -23.53
CA SER A 98 1.17 -3.86 -23.87
C SER A 98 2.21 -4.31 -22.85
N ASP A 99 3.46 -4.49 -23.29
CA ASP A 99 4.62 -4.69 -22.41
C ASP A 99 4.84 -3.48 -21.48
N GLU A 100 4.41 -2.29 -21.91
CA GLU A 100 4.45 -1.08 -21.09
C GLU A 100 3.49 -1.17 -19.91
N ALA A 101 2.25 -1.64 -20.13
CA ALA A 101 1.29 -1.88 -19.06
C ALA A 101 1.79 -2.96 -18.08
N GLU A 102 2.47 -4.01 -18.56
CA GLU A 102 3.07 -5.03 -17.69
C GLU A 102 4.16 -4.46 -16.79
N ARG A 103 5.03 -3.60 -17.32
CA ARG A 103 6.04 -2.92 -16.49
C ARG A 103 5.43 -1.93 -15.49
N LYS A 104 4.37 -1.22 -15.88
CA LYS A 104 3.66 -0.26 -15.01
C LYS A 104 2.94 -0.97 -13.87
N LEU A 105 2.22 -2.06 -14.15
CA LEU A 105 1.46 -2.79 -13.15
C LEU A 105 2.38 -3.41 -12.08
N GLU A 106 3.55 -3.93 -12.48
CA GLU A 106 4.50 -4.49 -11.52
C GLU A 106 5.05 -3.41 -10.58
N ASN A 107 5.51 -2.29 -11.14
CA ASN A 107 6.09 -1.21 -10.36
C ASN A 107 5.08 -0.55 -9.42
N MET A 108 3.87 -0.27 -9.93
CA MET A 108 2.85 0.42 -9.14
C MET A 108 2.27 -0.51 -8.06
N LEU A 109 1.87 -1.74 -8.38
CA LEU A 109 1.24 -2.64 -7.39
C LEU A 109 2.24 -3.12 -6.33
N LEU A 110 3.53 -3.22 -6.66
CA LEU A 110 4.58 -3.44 -5.67
C LEU A 110 4.62 -2.28 -4.66
N TYR A 111 4.54 -1.04 -5.12
CA TYR A 111 4.58 0.14 -4.27
C TYR A 111 3.27 0.36 -3.48
N ASP A 112 2.12 0.37 -4.16
CA ASP A 112 0.78 0.61 -3.59
C ASP A 112 0.49 -0.34 -2.42
N VAL A 113 1.03 -1.55 -2.43
CA VAL A 113 0.89 -2.49 -1.31
C VAL A 113 1.99 -2.31 -0.26
N ASN A 114 3.27 -2.33 -0.67
CA ASN A 114 4.37 -2.40 0.29
C ASN A 114 4.65 -1.08 1.01
N ASN A 115 4.18 0.06 0.50
CA ASN A 115 4.24 1.34 1.21
C ASN A 115 3.54 1.25 2.58
N GLY A 116 2.28 0.82 2.58
CA GLY A 116 1.47 0.66 3.79
C GLY A 116 1.94 -0.48 4.66
N ILE A 117 2.42 -1.60 4.10
CA ILE A 117 3.02 -2.67 4.89
C ILE A 117 4.27 -2.14 5.61
N ALA A 118 5.15 -1.40 4.92
CA ALA A 118 6.35 -0.82 5.52
C ALA A 118 6.00 0.19 6.64
N ARG A 119 5.03 1.07 6.41
CA ARG A 119 4.58 2.03 7.44
C ARG A 119 3.96 1.31 8.64
N ARG A 120 3.06 0.33 8.41
CA ARG A 120 2.43 -0.45 9.49
C ARG A 120 3.46 -1.29 10.25
N SER A 121 4.47 -1.81 9.56
CA SER A 121 5.63 -2.47 10.18
C SER A 121 6.36 -1.51 11.09
N TRP A 122 6.71 -0.31 10.62
CA TRP A 122 7.36 0.73 11.42
C TRP A 122 6.55 1.09 12.68
N ALA A 123 5.23 1.16 12.54
CA ALA A 123 4.27 1.34 13.63
C ALA A 123 4.10 0.11 14.56
N ARG A 124 4.96 -0.91 14.41
CA ARG A 124 5.08 -2.11 15.24
C ARG A 124 3.93 -3.10 15.09
N ASN A 125 3.20 -3.07 13.97
CA ASN A 125 2.22 -4.12 13.68
C ASN A 125 2.94 -5.44 13.35
N LYS A 126 2.69 -6.48 14.14
CA LYS A 126 3.36 -7.78 14.05
C LYS A 126 3.23 -8.42 12.66
N GLU A 127 2.03 -8.44 12.10
CA GLU A 127 1.77 -9.07 10.81
C GLU A 127 2.41 -8.29 9.67
N ALA A 128 2.48 -6.96 9.78
CA ALA A 128 3.17 -6.11 8.83
C ALA A 128 4.70 -6.28 8.87
N ILE A 129 5.30 -6.47 10.07
CA ILE A 129 6.73 -6.80 10.20
C ILE A 129 7.03 -8.11 9.47
N PHE A 130 6.23 -9.15 9.73
CA PHE A 130 6.38 -10.45 9.05
C PHE A 130 6.26 -10.30 7.52
N ALA A 131 5.22 -9.60 7.05
CA ALA A 131 4.97 -9.43 5.62
C ALA A 131 6.09 -8.65 4.91
N ILE A 132 6.60 -7.57 5.52
CA ILE A 132 7.65 -6.75 4.89
C ILE A 132 9.01 -7.46 4.87
N GLU A 133 9.33 -8.25 5.91
CA GLU A 133 10.55 -9.06 5.93
C GLU A 133 10.52 -10.13 4.84
N ARG A 134 9.38 -10.80 4.64
CA ARG A 134 9.18 -11.74 3.54
C ARG A 134 9.30 -11.05 2.18
N GLU A 135 8.72 -9.86 2.01
CA GLU A 135 8.82 -9.13 0.75
C GLU A 135 10.25 -8.68 0.45
N MET A 136 11.01 -8.19 1.43
CA MET A 136 12.41 -7.81 1.24
C MET A 136 13.31 -9.00 0.85
N GLN A 137 12.95 -10.22 1.23
CA GLN A 137 13.63 -11.44 0.77
C GLN A 137 13.31 -11.75 -0.70
N ARG A 138 12.05 -11.54 -1.11
CA ARG A 138 11.57 -11.77 -2.48
C ARG A 138 12.02 -10.69 -3.47
N THR A 139 12.13 -9.46 -3.00
CA THR A 139 12.42 -8.26 -3.80
C THR A 139 13.69 -7.58 -3.25
N PRO A 140 14.90 -7.98 -3.70
CA PRO A 140 16.17 -7.56 -3.09
C PRO A 140 16.41 -6.04 -3.08
N ASN A 141 15.83 -5.31 -4.02
CA ASN A 141 15.93 -3.85 -4.10
C ASN A 141 14.99 -3.11 -3.12
N LEU A 142 14.00 -3.79 -2.55
CA LEU A 142 13.19 -3.24 -1.47
C LEU A 142 14.00 -3.31 -0.17
N LYS A 143 14.40 -2.16 0.35
CA LYS A 143 15.07 -2.01 1.63
C LYS A 143 14.29 -1.02 2.47
N VAL A 144 13.71 -1.50 3.58
CA VAL A 144 12.95 -0.66 4.51
C VAL A 144 13.52 -0.78 5.92
N THR A 145 13.23 0.22 6.75
CA THR A 145 13.56 0.18 8.16
C THR A 145 12.59 -0.75 8.91
N VAL A 146 13.12 -1.78 9.57
CA VAL A 146 12.35 -2.65 10.47
C VAL A 146 12.49 -2.12 11.91
N PRO A 147 11.40 -1.91 12.67
CA PRO A 147 11.50 -1.35 14.01
C PRO A 147 12.22 -2.33 14.95
N LYS A 148 12.98 -1.79 15.89
CA LYS A 148 13.53 -2.55 17.02
C LYS A 148 12.59 -2.38 18.20
N LEU A 149 11.96 -3.47 18.62
CA LEU A 149 11.01 -3.45 19.73
C LEU A 149 11.79 -3.43 21.05
N VAL A 150 11.44 -2.48 21.92
CA VAL A 150 11.97 -2.39 23.28
C VAL A 150 11.31 -3.46 24.17
N ASP A 151 12.09 -4.05 25.08
CA ASP A 151 11.56 -4.94 26.10
C ASP A 151 10.59 -4.18 27.02
N LYS A 152 9.41 -4.75 27.25
CA LYS A 152 8.39 -4.17 28.12
C LYS A 152 8.90 -4.00 29.56
N ASN A 153 9.80 -4.86 30.03
CA ASN A 153 10.39 -4.72 31.35
C ASN A 153 11.22 -3.44 31.47
N VAL A 154 11.94 -3.07 30.40
CA VAL A 154 12.69 -1.80 30.38
C VAL A 154 11.72 -0.62 30.45
N LEU A 155 10.63 -0.65 29.68
CA LEU A 155 9.61 0.40 29.72
C LEU A 155 8.90 0.51 31.08
N ASN A 156 8.54 -0.63 31.68
CA ASN A 156 7.80 -0.68 32.94
C ASN A 156 8.63 -0.24 34.15
N ASN A 157 9.96 -0.27 34.03
CA ASN A 157 10.89 0.12 35.09
C ASN A 157 11.49 1.52 34.85
N LEU A 158 10.91 2.32 33.96
CA LEU A 158 11.30 3.72 33.81
C LEU A 158 10.77 4.52 35.01
N ASP A 159 11.68 5.17 35.73
CA ASP A 159 11.33 6.13 36.78
C ASP A 159 10.93 7.45 36.10
N PHE A 160 9.63 7.73 36.01
CA PHE A 160 9.09 9.04 35.64
C PHE A 160 8.26 9.64 36.77
#